data_AF-A0A7J9QL83-F1
#
_entry.id   AF-A0A7J9QL83-F1
#
_cell.length_a   1.000
_cell.length_b   1.000
_cell.length_c   1.000
_cell.angle_alpha   90.00
_cell.angle_beta   90.00
_cell.angle_gamma   90.00
#
_symmetry.space_group_name_H-M   'P 1'
#
loop_
_entity.id
_entity.type
_entity.pdbx_description
1 polymer ?
#
loop_
_entity_poly.entity_id
_entity_poly.type
_entity_poly.pdbx_seq_one_letter_code
_entity_poly.pdbx_strand_id
1 'polypeptide(L)'
;MTLKNKQIFLISLLIISTIVVSNFGFVNMAFAQEYDFVAGIHTEITFYFRDGAETVNFPVFSTTSDLVDNVGTSFVVEGVIGDNPHLHKALDEAYEHRLARTTGGSAFEYNHRFFDVDVNVVQNGVILKPLKYNNCEISQYGISTLNDDYESYLASNTGFAMVTSIEFNCGGVHFDSEKNRYNSVPEKVFTDYGSLPFTLAEDVRTFLTFEFDNGAEKIESVIFNSMSGFSEGSYDNPSFQIITAVLPHPLIDNAIENSQKVSGLATTFNQDFDVNVDFVNSEEKLRGLNFEGCIIDGYSIVTLRDKEEGYTGKRGFATAEIIDVECSGLIPDNPKFKTISKKNYDSSSITRTSHTYNMGTGPHMIATFDFDAGKEIVDFPEFYQGNLISRGNPTFQLTGVPGVTPLLNDVVDNSRKTGAKITGINPLTELFDVNLSLVYGIETIRSFDYNNCRVIDYVIKTEHDAEESFYNGFALTNEYHFECQGYHPVNSSDLSPKQSKAKSESSIDYKAKQKSSWDPNFRYSKD
;
A
#
# COMPACT_ATOMS: atom_id res chain seq x y z
N MET A 1 -71.10 -65.78 12.04
CA MET A 1 -71.80 -64.93 13.02
C MET A 1 -71.83 -63.51 12.43
N THR A 2 -73.02 -63.07 12.00
CA THR A 2 -73.57 -61.68 11.97
C THR A 2 -72.59 -60.48 11.88
N LEU A 3 -72.73 -59.38 11.12
CA LEU A 3 -73.84 -58.71 10.41
C LEU A 3 -73.26 -57.39 9.78
N LYS A 4 -73.87 -56.88 8.69
CA LYS A 4 -74.12 -55.45 8.26
C LYS A 4 -72.96 -54.40 8.26
N ASN A 5 -72.71 -53.55 7.23
CA ASN A 5 -73.48 -52.70 6.29
C ASN A 5 -73.86 -51.27 6.83
N LYS A 6 -73.53 -50.22 6.04
CA LYS A 6 -73.99 -48.79 6.02
C LYS A 6 -73.46 -47.84 7.13
N GLN A 7 -73.26 -46.50 6.98
CA GLN A 7 -73.94 -45.43 6.23
C GLN A 7 -73.11 -44.10 6.31
N ILE A 8 -72.79 -43.40 5.21
CA ILE A 8 -73.24 -42.03 4.78
C ILE A 8 -73.57 -41.00 5.89
N PHE A 9 -72.94 -39.82 5.88
CA PHE A 9 -73.63 -38.51 5.98
C PHE A 9 -72.77 -37.33 5.47
N LEU A 10 -73.45 -36.43 4.76
CA LEU A 10 -72.98 -35.30 3.97
C LEU A 10 -73.84 -34.11 4.43
N ILE A 11 -73.27 -33.01 4.93
CA ILE A 11 -73.99 -31.74 5.11
C ILE A 11 -73.05 -30.57 4.79
N SER A 12 -73.51 -29.73 3.86
CA SER A 12 -72.98 -28.43 3.43
C SER A 12 -73.33 -27.31 4.41
N LEU A 13 -72.57 -26.20 4.43
CA LEU A 13 -73.15 -24.86 4.23
C LEU A 13 -72.06 -23.78 3.96
N LEU A 14 -72.33 -22.96 2.94
CA LEU A 14 -71.63 -21.72 2.54
C LEU A 14 -71.75 -20.60 3.59
N ILE A 15 -70.69 -19.78 3.76
CA ILE A 15 -70.79 -18.31 3.94
C ILE A 15 -69.64 -17.62 3.18
N ILE A 16 -70.02 -16.53 2.51
CA ILE A 16 -69.30 -15.59 1.62
C ILE A 16 -68.55 -14.50 2.44
N SER A 17 -67.56 -13.84 1.82
CA SER A 17 -66.92 -12.53 2.18
C SER A 17 -65.56 -12.68 2.88
N THR A 18 -64.43 -12.10 2.48
CA THR A 18 -64.13 -10.82 1.82
C THR A 18 -62.84 -10.92 0.96
N ILE A 19 -62.78 -10.10 -0.09
CA ILE A 19 -61.57 -9.74 -0.84
C ILE A 19 -60.64 -8.93 0.07
N VAL A 20 -59.40 -9.38 0.25
CA VAL A 20 -58.26 -8.51 0.55
C VAL A 20 -57.27 -8.70 -0.58
N VAL A 21 -57.25 -7.72 -1.48
CA VAL A 21 -56.15 -7.47 -2.41
C VAL A 21 -54.98 -6.99 -1.54
N SER A 22 -54.12 -7.91 -1.11
CA SER A 22 -52.76 -7.54 -0.73
C SER A 22 -51.95 -7.48 -2.01
N ASN A 23 -51.72 -6.25 -2.48
CA ASN A 23 -50.63 -5.90 -3.38
C ASN A 23 -49.32 -6.39 -2.75
N PHE A 24 -48.94 -7.65 -3.00
CA PHE A 24 -47.53 -7.99 -3.02
C PHE A 24 -47.00 -7.40 -4.31
N GLY A 25 -46.50 -6.17 -4.20
CA GLY A 25 -45.57 -5.64 -5.19
C GLY A 25 -44.49 -6.69 -5.35
N PHE A 26 -44.44 -7.29 -6.54
CA PHE A 26 -43.26 -7.97 -7.01
C PHE A 26 -42.15 -6.91 -6.99
N VAL A 27 -41.34 -6.92 -5.93
CA VAL A 27 -40.02 -6.32 -5.99
C VAL A 27 -39.32 -7.11 -7.09
N ASN A 28 -39.08 -6.48 -8.22
CA ASN A 28 -38.14 -6.98 -9.21
C ASN A 28 -36.86 -7.29 -8.43
N MET A 29 -36.56 -8.56 -8.21
CA MET A 29 -35.19 -8.99 -7.98
C MET A 29 -34.45 -8.72 -9.28
N ALA A 30 -34.03 -7.45 -9.46
CA ALA A 30 -32.92 -7.12 -10.31
C ALA A 30 -31.74 -7.97 -9.84
N PHE A 31 -31.00 -8.55 -10.79
CA PHE A 31 -29.84 -9.39 -10.56
C PHE A 31 -28.91 -8.75 -9.52
N ALA A 32 -29.02 -9.13 -8.24
CA ALA A 32 -28.02 -8.83 -7.25
C ALA A 32 -26.89 -9.82 -7.51
N GLN A 33 -26.00 -9.48 -8.44
CA GLN A 33 -24.75 -10.21 -8.63
C GLN A 33 -23.96 -10.04 -7.32
N GLU A 34 -23.78 -11.15 -6.60
CA GLU A 34 -23.03 -11.16 -5.34
C GLU A 34 -21.55 -11.09 -5.70
N TYR A 35 -20.93 -9.92 -5.50
CA TYR A 35 -19.51 -9.72 -5.68
C TYR A 35 -18.76 -10.11 -4.40
N ASP A 36 -17.53 -10.61 -4.55
CA ASP A 36 -16.64 -10.82 -3.41
C ASP A 36 -16.03 -9.47 -2.98
N PHE A 37 -16.13 -9.16 -1.68
CA PHE A 37 -15.55 -7.95 -1.11
C PHE A 37 -14.63 -8.33 0.03
N VAL A 38 -13.41 -7.79 0.02
CA VAL A 38 -12.45 -7.97 1.10
C VAL A 38 -13.08 -7.50 2.42
N ALA A 39 -13.02 -8.36 3.43
CA ALA A 39 -13.63 -8.16 4.75
C ALA A 39 -15.16 -7.86 4.72
N GLY A 40 -15.84 -8.11 3.61
CA GLY A 40 -17.26 -7.82 3.40
C GLY A 40 -17.60 -6.31 3.34
N ILE A 41 -16.59 -5.45 3.12
CA ILE A 41 -16.77 -3.99 3.08
C ILE A 41 -17.07 -3.54 1.65
N HIS A 42 -18.24 -2.96 1.44
CA HIS A 42 -18.72 -2.50 0.13
C HIS A 42 -19.47 -1.18 0.25
N THR A 43 -19.83 -0.58 -0.88
CA THR A 43 -20.58 0.67 -0.94
C THR A 43 -22.00 0.47 -1.45
N GLU A 44 -22.97 1.00 -0.72
CA GLU A 44 -24.37 1.10 -1.17
C GLU A 44 -24.69 2.55 -1.52
N ILE A 45 -25.17 2.79 -2.74
CA ILE A 45 -25.39 4.15 -3.26
C ILE A 45 -26.87 4.38 -3.51
N THR A 46 -27.44 5.43 -2.91
CA THR A 46 -28.83 5.83 -3.09
C THR A 46 -28.91 7.21 -3.74
N PHE A 47 -29.52 7.26 -4.92
CA PHE A 47 -29.77 8.49 -5.67
C PHE A 47 -31.16 9.03 -5.34
N TYR A 48 -31.26 10.31 -5.00
CA TYR A 48 -32.53 10.98 -4.70
C TYR A 48 -32.92 11.93 -5.82
N PHE A 49 -33.61 11.39 -6.81
CA PHE A 49 -34.17 12.18 -7.89
C PHE A 49 -35.49 12.85 -7.47
N ARG A 50 -35.91 13.85 -8.23
CA ARG A 50 -37.18 14.55 -7.97
C ARG A 50 -38.41 13.63 -8.01
N ASP A 51 -38.39 12.63 -8.89
CA ASP A 51 -39.52 11.73 -9.15
C ASP A 51 -39.44 10.40 -8.37
N GLY A 52 -38.40 10.20 -7.54
CA GLY A 52 -38.19 8.96 -6.78
C GLY A 52 -36.74 8.78 -6.32
N ALA A 53 -36.51 7.80 -5.46
CA ALA A 53 -35.16 7.39 -5.05
C ALA A 53 -34.82 6.00 -5.60
N GLU A 54 -33.56 5.78 -5.94
CA GLU A 54 -33.07 4.53 -6.50
C GLU A 54 -31.76 4.13 -5.80
N THR A 55 -31.73 2.94 -5.22
CA THR A 55 -30.52 2.39 -4.60
C THR A 55 -29.89 1.40 -5.57
N VAL A 56 -28.63 1.65 -5.92
CA VAL A 56 -27.86 0.84 -6.86
C VAL A 56 -26.61 0.32 -6.16
N ASN A 57 -26.33 -0.97 -6.35
CA ASN A 57 -25.09 -1.57 -5.91
C ASN A 57 -24.04 -1.43 -7.03
N PHE A 58 -23.14 -0.46 -6.87
CA PHE A 58 -21.94 -0.36 -7.69
C PHE A 58 -20.79 -0.99 -6.92
N PRO A 59 -20.16 -2.06 -7.45
CA PRO A 59 -19.02 -2.67 -6.77
C PRO A 59 -17.81 -1.75 -6.70
N VAL A 60 -17.74 -0.73 -7.56
CA VAL A 60 -16.66 0.25 -7.56
C VAL A 60 -17.22 1.62 -7.20
N PHE A 61 -16.63 2.21 -6.18
CA PHE A 61 -16.81 3.59 -5.79
C PHE A 61 -15.43 4.23 -5.60
N SER A 62 -15.22 5.42 -6.16
CA SER A 62 -13.97 6.15 -6.00
C SER A 62 -14.24 7.64 -5.95
N THR A 63 -13.76 8.29 -4.89
CA THR A 63 -13.75 9.75 -4.82
C THR A 63 -12.66 10.28 -5.73
N THR A 64 -13.02 11.16 -6.68
CA THR A 64 -12.08 11.72 -7.67
C THR A 64 -11.54 13.09 -7.26
N SER A 65 -12.19 13.73 -6.30
CA SER A 65 -11.67 14.88 -5.56
C SER A 65 -11.31 14.45 -4.15
N ASP A 66 -10.36 15.15 -3.54
CA ASP A 66 -10.11 15.05 -2.11
C ASP A 66 -11.36 15.47 -1.32
N LEU A 67 -11.75 14.67 -0.32
CA LEU A 67 -12.93 14.92 0.49
C LEU A 67 -12.69 15.97 1.59
N VAL A 68 -11.45 16.26 1.96
CA VAL A 68 -11.13 17.37 2.88
C VAL A 68 -10.91 18.69 2.15
N ASP A 69 -10.70 18.67 0.83
CA ASP A 69 -10.67 19.90 0.04
C ASP A 69 -12.06 20.51 -0.17
N ASN A 70 -12.14 21.83 -0.03
CA ASN A 70 -13.36 22.60 -0.33
C ASN A 70 -13.46 23.06 -1.80
N VAL A 71 -12.70 22.44 -2.72
CA VAL A 71 -12.66 22.80 -4.15
C VAL A 71 -13.55 21.88 -4.98
N GLY A 72 -14.85 21.93 -4.70
CA GLY A 72 -15.84 21.06 -5.36
C GLY A 72 -15.68 19.58 -4.99
N THR A 73 -16.72 18.78 -5.21
CA THR A 73 -16.65 17.35 -4.89
C THR A 73 -17.10 16.50 -6.06
N SER A 74 -16.36 15.46 -6.38
CA SER A 74 -16.67 14.53 -7.46
C SER A 74 -16.36 13.09 -7.06
N PHE A 75 -17.09 12.16 -7.65
CA PHE A 75 -16.85 10.74 -7.50
C PHE A 75 -17.24 9.96 -8.75
N VAL A 76 -16.67 8.78 -8.89
CA VAL A 76 -16.95 7.81 -9.95
C VAL A 76 -17.54 6.55 -9.34
N VAL A 77 -18.51 5.99 -10.05
CA VAL A 77 -19.02 4.64 -9.79
C VAL A 77 -18.82 3.76 -11.01
N GLU A 78 -18.60 2.47 -10.79
CA GLU A 78 -18.54 1.50 -11.87
C GLU A 78 -19.21 0.18 -11.50
N GLY A 79 -19.92 -0.42 -12.45
CA GLY A 79 -20.62 -1.69 -12.26
C GLY A 79 -21.17 -2.28 -13.55
N VAL A 80 -21.59 -3.54 -13.48
CA VAL A 80 -22.31 -4.18 -14.58
C VAL A 80 -23.63 -3.46 -14.82
N ILE A 81 -24.02 -3.30 -16.09
CA ILE A 81 -25.26 -2.61 -16.50
C ILE A 81 -26.47 -3.30 -15.83
N GLY A 82 -27.12 -2.58 -14.92
CA GLY A 82 -28.35 -3.00 -14.25
C GLY A 82 -29.61 -2.36 -14.86
N ASP A 83 -30.79 -2.80 -14.41
CA ASP A 83 -32.07 -2.18 -14.75
C ASP A 83 -32.37 -1.03 -13.77
N ASN A 84 -31.77 0.14 -14.02
CA ASN A 84 -31.90 1.32 -13.16
C ASN A 84 -32.63 2.46 -13.89
N PRO A 85 -33.98 2.44 -13.96
CA PRO A 85 -34.74 3.34 -14.83
C PRO A 85 -34.60 4.82 -14.49
N HIS A 86 -34.43 5.21 -13.22
CA HIS A 86 -34.28 6.62 -12.86
C HIS A 86 -32.87 7.13 -13.21
N LEU A 87 -31.84 6.34 -12.91
CA LEU A 87 -30.47 6.64 -13.28
C LEU A 87 -30.29 6.70 -14.82
N HIS A 88 -30.87 5.76 -15.57
CA HIS A 88 -30.86 5.78 -17.04
C HIS A 88 -31.54 7.04 -17.60
N LYS A 89 -32.69 7.43 -17.03
CA LYS A 89 -33.36 8.68 -17.43
C LYS A 89 -32.49 9.90 -17.13
N ALA A 90 -31.81 9.95 -15.99
CA ALA A 90 -30.88 11.04 -15.65
C ALA A 90 -29.70 11.11 -16.63
N LEU A 91 -29.15 9.97 -17.04
CA LEU A 91 -28.10 9.88 -18.05
C LEU A 91 -28.55 10.42 -19.42
N ASP A 92 -29.73 9.99 -19.88
CA ASP A 92 -30.31 10.44 -21.16
C ASP A 92 -30.58 11.96 -21.15
N GLU A 93 -31.23 12.48 -20.10
CA GLU A 93 -31.50 13.92 -19.98
C GLU A 93 -30.20 14.75 -19.91
N ALA A 94 -29.15 14.24 -19.24
CA ALA A 94 -27.84 14.89 -19.18
C ALA A 94 -27.16 14.96 -20.56
N TYR A 95 -27.27 13.90 -21.37
CA TYR A 95 -26.77 13.89 -22.74
C TYR A 95 -27.51 14.90 -23.63
N GLU A 96 -28.85 14.89 -23.61
CA GLU A 96 -29.66 15.83 -24.40
C GLU A 96 -29.35 17.30 -24.06
N HIS A 97 -29.20 17.61 -22.77
CA HIS A 97 -28.86 18.96 -22.31
C HIS A 97 -27.48 19.41 -22.81
N ARG A 98 -26.46 18.53 -22.78
CA ARG A 98 -25.13 18.84 -23.33
C ARG A 98 -25.17 19.09 -24.82
N LEU A 99 -25.90 18.24 -25.56
CA LEU A 99 -26.06 18.40 -27.00
C LEU A 99 -26.69 19.76 -27.32
N ALA A 100 -27.74 20.16 -26.59
CA ALA A 100 -28.40 21.44 -26.76
C ALA A 100 -27.45 22.64 -26.53
N ARG A 101 -26.57 22.58 -25.51
CA ARG A 101 -25.54 23.61 -25.27
C ARG A 101 -24.56 23.70 -26.43
N THR A 102 -24.11 22.57 -26.97
CA THR A 102 -23.10 22.55 -28.04
C THR A 102 -23.68 22.96 -29.40
N THR A 103 -24.95 22.69 -29.67
CA THR A 103 -25.62 23.08 -30.92
C THR A 103 -26.23 24.48 -30.92
N GLY A 104 -25.97 25.30 -29.89
CA GLY A 104 -26.51 26.66 -29.76
C GLY A 104 -28.03 26.71 -29.53
N GLY A 105 -28.62 25.61 -29.05
CA GLY A 105 -30.01 25.57 -28.60
C GLY A 105 -30.18 26.24 -27.24
N SER A 106 -31.42 26.56 -26.86
CA SER A 106 -31.73 26.99 -25.49
C SER A 106 -31.49 25.81 -24.55
N ALA A 107 -30.49 25.90 -23.67
CA ALA A 107 -30.33 24.99 -22.56
C ALA A 107 -31.62 25.04 -21.71
N PHE A 108 -32.41 23.97 -21.72
CA PHE A 108 -33.58 23.85 -20.88
C PHE A 108 -33.17 23.26 -19.53
N GLU A 109 -33.71 23.79 -18.43
CA GLU A 109 -33.63 23.08 -17.15
C GLU A 109 -34.37 21.75 -17.30
N TYR A 110 -33.73 20.65 -16.89
CA TYR A 110 -34.32 19.32 -16.90
C TYR A 110 -34.41 18.76 -15.47
N ASN A 111 -35.41 17.90 -15.25
CA ASN A 111 -35.85 17.54 -13.89
C ASN A 111 -34.84 16.68 -13.13
N HIS A 112 -33.97 15.94 -13.82
CA HIS A 112 -32.92 15.09 -13.21
C HIS A 112 -31.53 15.73 -13.24
N ARG A 113 -31.45 17.05 -13.43
CA ARG A 113 -30.15 17.72 -13.53
C ARG A 113 -29.36 17.70 -12.24
N PHE A 114 -30.02 18.06 -11.15
CA PHE A 114 -29.44 18.10 -9.82
C PHE A 114 -30.20 17.17 -8.90
N PHE A 115 -29.48 16.29 -8.21
CA PHE A 115 -30.02 15.34 -7.25
C PHE A 115 -29.01 15.11 -6.13
N ASP A 116 -29.49 14.65 -4.98
CA ASP A 116 -28.62 14.30 -3.86
C ASP A 116 -28.26 12.82 -3.93
N VAL A 117 -27.11 12.45 -3.38
CA VAL A 117 -26.61 11.06 -3.37
C VAL A 117 -26.10 10.70 -1.98
N ASP A 118 -26.66 9.64 -1.40
CA ASP A 118 -26.10 9.02 -0.20
C ASP A 118 -25.21 7.84 -0.62
N VAL A 119 -23.96 7.84 -0.16
CA VAL A 119 -23.03 6.71 -0.30
C VAL A 119 -22.75 6.17 1.09
N ASN A 120 -23.16 4.93 1.35
CA ASN A 120 -22.88 4.25 2.62
C ASN A 120 -21.82 3.19 2.41
N VAL A 121 -20.71 3.28 3.14
CA VAL A 121 -19.77 2.17 3.29
C VAL A 121 -20.35 1.21 4.33
N VAL A 122 -20.58 -0.03 3.94
CA VAL A 122 -21.32 -1.03 4.72
C VAL A 122 -20.46 -2.27 4.92
N GLN A 123 -20.52 -2.84 6.13
CA GLN A 123 -19.97 -4.15 6.45
C GLN A 123 -21.01 -4.96 7.22
N ASN A 124 -21.36 -6.15 6.72
CA ASN A 124 -22.34 -7.04 7.35
C ASN A 124 -23.68 -6.34 7.70
N GLY A 125 -24.14 -5.42 6.85
CA GLY A 125 -25.36 -4.62 7.04
C GLY A 125 -25.24 -3.46 8.03
N VAL A 126 -24.05 -3.21 8.59
CA VAL A 126 -23.75 -2.06 9.45
C VAL A 126 -23.09 -0.98 8.62
N ILE A 127 -23.65 0.23 8.64
CA ILE A 127 -23.03 1.40 8.00
C ILE A 127 -21.82 1.81 8.83
N LEU A 128 -20.64 1.72 8.23
CA LEU A 128 -19.37 2.14 8.82
C LEU A 128 -19.15 3.64 8.62
N LYS A 129 -19.31 4.13 7.38
CA LYS A 129 -19.15 5.54 7.02
C LYS A 129 -20.23 6.00 6.03
N PRO A 130 -21.10 6.95 6.42
CA PRO A 130 -22.06 7.58 5.51
C PRO A 130 -21.48 8.88 4.90
N LEU A 131 -21.53 8.99 3.58
CA LEU A 131 -21.21 10.20 2.81
C LEU A 131 -22.48 10.73 2.17
N LYS A 132 -22.76 12.02 2.36
CA LYS A 132 -23.91 12.70 1.78
C LYS A 132 -23.45 13.75 0.78
N TYR A 133 -23.68 13.50 -0.49
CA TYR A 133 -23.39 14.43 -1.57
C TYR A 133 -24.62 15.23 -1.94
N ASN A 134 -24.45 16.54 -2.06
CA ASN A 134 -25.56 17.44 -2.37
C ASN A 134 -25.42 18.02 -3.77
N ASN A 135 -26.56 18.21 -4.45
CA ASN A 135 -26.64 18.89 -5.74
C ASN A 135 -25.66 18.31 -6.77
N CYS A 136 -25.69 16.99 -6.95
CA CYS A 136 -24.90 16.26 -7.92
C CYS A 136 -25.52 16.36 -9.32
N GLU A 137 -24.66 16.49 -10.33
CA GLU A 137 -24.99 16.32 -11.75
C GLU A 137 -24.03 15.30 -12.38
N ILE A 138 -24.50 14.62 -13.42
CA ILE A 138 -23.66 13.65 -14.17
C ILE A 138 -22.65 14.42 -15.01
N SER A 139 -21.36 14.20 -14.77
CA SER A 139 -20.23 14.83 -15.45
C SER A 139 -19.67 13.98 -16.60
N GLN A 140 -19.73 12.65 -16.49
CA GLN A 140 -19.33 11.75 -17.57
C GLN A 140 -20.08 10.41 -17.47
N TYR A 141 -20.24 9.75 -18.62
CA TYR A 141 -20.83 8.42 -18.73
C TYR A 141 -20.16 7.66 -19.87
N GLY A 142 -19.85 6.39 -19.65
CA GLY A 142 -19.32 5.50 -20.67
C GLY A 142 -19.60 4.03 -20.37
N ILE A 143 -19.65 3.23 -21.43
CA ILE A 143 -19.66 1.77 -21.35
C ILE A 143 -18.34 1.27 -21.92
N SER A 144 -17.65 0.40 -21.19
CA SER A 144 -16.41 -0.23 -21.63
C SER A 144 -16.47 -1.74 -21.41
N THR A 145 -15.53 -2.47 -22.03
CA THR A 145 -15.31 -3.90 -21.76
C THR A 145 -13.94 -4.04 -21.12
N LEU A 146 -13.91 -4.50 -19.88
CA LEU A 146 -12.68 -4.85 -19.15
C LEU A 146 -12.23 -6.26 -19.55
N ASN A 147 -10.91 -6.42 -19.69
CA ASN A 147 -10.23 -7.68 -19.95
C ASN A 147 -8.77 -7.60 -19.48
N ASP A 148 -8.20 -8.77 -19.19
CA ASP A 148 -6.81 -9.08 -18.90
C ASP A 148 -6.12 -9.68 -20.14
N ASP A 149 -6.10 -8.87 -21.20
CA ASP A 149 -5.40 -9.13 -22.46
C ASP A 149 -5.65 -10.52 -23.05
N TYR A 150 -4.63 -11.38 -23.11
CA TYR A 150 -4.71 -12.71 -23.67
C TYR A 150 -5.29 -13.73 -22.69
N GLU A 151 -5.20 -13.47 -21.38
CA GLU A 151 -5.68 -14.38 -20.34
C GLU A 151 -7.20 -14.49 -20.40
N SER A 152 -7.92 -13.39 -20.64
CA SER A 152 -9.38 -13.36 -20.81
C SER A 152 -9.92 -14.32 -21.90
N TYR A 153 -9.09 -14.68 -22.88
CA TYR A 153 -9.48 -15.61 -23.95
C TYR A 153 -9.17 -17.08 -23.63
N LEU A 154 -8.21 -17.34 -22.73
CA LEU A 154 -7.59 -18.67 -22.58
C LEU A 154 -7.71 -19.25 -21.17
N ALA A 155 -7.69 -18.41 -20.14
CA ALA A 155 -7.70 -18.82 -18.75
C ALA A 155 -9.14 -18.95 -18.25
N SER A 156 -9.43 -20.05 -17.55
CA SER A 156 -10.78 -20.41 -17.12
C SER A 156 -11.30 -19.60 -15.94
N ASN A 157 -10.42 -18.87 -15.26
CA ASN A 157 -10.70 -18.07 -14.08
C ASN A 157 -10.76 -16.57 -14.40
N THR A 158 -10.67 -16.15 -15.65
CA THR A 158 -10.83 -14.75 -16.07
C THR A 158 -11.76 -14.68 -17.30
N GLY A 159 -12.04 -13.49 -17.83
CA GLY A 159 -12.97 -13.31 -18.94
C GLY A 159 -13.14 -11.86 -19.38
N PHE A 160 -14.38 -11.48 -19.68
CA PHE A 160 -14.71 -10.13 -20.12
C PHE A 160 -15.83 -9.58 -19.24
N ALA A 161 -15.71 -8.33 -18.80
CA ALA A 161 -16.77 -7.64 -18.08
C ALA A 161 -17.20 -6.38 -18.83
N MET A 162 -18.47 -6.31 -19.23
CA MET A 162 -19.04 -5.07 -19.78
C MET A 162 -19.58 -4.22 -18.63
N VAL A 163 -18.99 -3.05 -18.45
CA VAL A 163 -19.21 -2.19 -17.29
C VAL A 163 -19.64 -0.80 -17.73
N THR A 164 -20.49 -0.19 -16.92
CA THR A 164 -20.85 1.21 -16.99
C THR A 164 -20.00 1.98 -15.99
N SER A 165 -19.35 3.05 -16.44
CA SER A 165 -18.72 4.05 -15.58
C SER A 165 -19.50 5.36 -15.64
N ILE A 166 -19.79 5.93 -14.48
CA ILE A 166 -20.48 7.22 -14.33
C ILE A 166 -19.68 8.09 -13.39
N GLU A 167 -19.39 9.31 -13.82
CA GLU A 167 -18.75 10.33 -13.01
C GLU A 167 -19.78 11.40 -12.64
N PHE A 168 -19.73 11.86 -11.40
CA PHE A 168 -20.62 12.87 -10.84
C PHE A 168 -19.83 14.06 -10.32
N ASN A 169 -20.34 15.25 -10.59
CA ASN A 169 -19.88 16.50 -9.96
C ASN A 169 -20.96 16.99 -9.01
N CYS A 170 -20.59 17.26 -7.77
CA CYS A 170 -21.49 17.65 -6.70
C CYS A 170 -21.13 19.01 -6.12
N GLY A 171 -22.13 19.69 -5.56
CA GLY A 171 -21.94 20.99 -4.91
C GLY A 171 -21.20 20.90 -3.57
N GLY A 172 -21.14 19.71 -2.97
CA GLY A 172 -20.37 19.42 -1.77
C GLY A 172 -20.69 18.04 -1.21
N VAL A 173 -19.91 17.61 -0.22
CA VAL A 173 -20.08 16.36 0.52
C VAL A 173 -20.05 16.62 2.02
N HIS A 174 -20.78 15.81 2.78
CA HIS A 174 -20.77 15.86 4.24
C HIS A 174 -20.62 14.45 4.83
N PHE A 175 -19.74 14.32 5.82
CA PHE A 175 -19.62 13.15 6.67
C PHE A 175 -20.68 13.21 7.77
N ASP A 176 -21.68 12.32 7.76
CA ASP A 176 -22.64 12.24 8.86
C ASP A 176 -22.08 11.38 10.01
N SER A 177 -21.05 11.92 10.68
CA SER A 177 -20.41 11.28 11.84
C SER A 177 -21.25 11.43 13.12
N GLU A 178 -22.38 12.15 13.09
CA GLU A 178 -23.13 12.57 14.28
C GLU A 178 -23.66 11.40 15.12
N LYS A 179 -23.72 10.18 14.56
CA LYS A 179 -24.06 8.96 15.32
C LYS A 179 -22.96 8.48 16.27
N ASN A 180 -21.71 8.93 16.11
CA ASN A 180 -20.57 8.53 16.94
C ASN A 180 -20.09 9.61 17.90
N ARG A 181 -20.84 10.71 18.08
CA ARG A 181 -20.56 11.69 19.15
C ARG A 181 -20.76 11.03 20.52
N TYR A 182 -19.71 10.43 21.04
CA TYR A 182 -19.58 10.18 22.46
C TYR A 182 -19.69 11.54 23.17
N ASN A 183 -20.84 11.76 23.81
CA ASN A 183 -21.04 12.87 24.72
C ASN A 183 -19.89 12.90 25.73
N SER A 184 -19.06 13.95 25.68
CA SER A 184 -18.24 14.45 26.78
C SER A 184 -17.68 13.37 27.73
N VAL A 185 -16.66 12.63 27.29
CA VAL A 185 -15.83 11.85 28.23
C VAL A 185 -14.58 12.69 28.54
N PRO A 186 -14.36 13.12 29.79
CA PRO A 186 -13.20 13.93 30.19
C PRO A 186 -11.93 13.10 30.45
N GLU A 187 -11.91 11.80 30.12
CA GLU A 187 -10.72 10.96 30.21
C GLU A 187 -10.08 10.81 28.82
N LYS A 188 -8.75 10.96 28.76
CA LYS A 188 -7.97 10.58 27.58
C LYS A 188 -8.16 9.08 27.36
N VAL A 189 -8.99 8.70 26.39
CA VAL A 189 -9.22 7.30 26.03
C VAL A 189 -8.12 6.87 25.07
N PHE A 190 -7.43 5.79 25.39
CA PHE A 190 -6.56 5.08 24.45
C PHE A 190 -7.30 3.86 23.92
N THR A 191 -7.38 3.74 22.59
CA THR A 191 -8.03 2.62 21.92
C THR A 191 -7.05 1.96 20.95
N ASP A 192 -6.76 0.68 21.18
CA ASP A 192 -5.97 -0.15 20.25
C ASP A 192 -6.94 -1.07 19.48
N TYR A 193 -7.01 -0.88 18.16
CA TYR A 193 -7.90 -1.64 17.28
C TYR A 193 -7.33 -3.01 16.90
N GLY A 194 -6.08 -3.30 17.30
CA GLY A 194 -5.43 -4.58 17.06
C GLY A 194 -4.98 -4.77 15.62
N SER A 195 -4.73 -6.03 15.28
CA SER A 195 -4.16 -6.40 13.98
C SER A 195 -5.20 -6.78 12.94
N LEU A 196 -4.90 -6.44 11.69
CA LEU A 196 -5.63 -6.85 10.50
C LEU A 196 -5.23 -8.27 10.08
N PRO A 197 -6.16 -9.03 9.48
CA PRO A 197 -5.96 -10.45 9.16
C PRO A 197 -5.20 -10.68 7.84
N PHE A 198 -4.40 -9.71 7.39
CA PHE A 198 -3.68 -9.80 6.12
C PHE A 198 -2.28 -10.41 6.29
N THR A 199 -1.82 -11.07 5.23
CA THR A 199 -0.49 -11.68 5.19
C THR A 199 0.54 -10.60 4.82
N LEU A 200 1.65 -10.57 5.55
CA LEU A 200 2.74 -9.61 5.35
C LEU A 200 4.05 -10.36 5.16
N ALA A 201 4.90 -9.88 4.25
CA ALA A 201 6.22 -10.43 4.02
C ALA A 201 7.03 -10.40 5.33
N GLU A 202 7.54 -11.56 5.71
CA GLU A 202 8.28 -11.77 6.97
C GLU A 202 7.55 -11.33 8.25
N ASP A 203 6.21 -11.25 8.20
CA ASP A 203 5.34 -10.76 9.29
C ASP A 203 5.74 -9.36 9.80
N VAL A 204 6.28 -8.52 8.92
CA VAL A 204 6.59 -7.11 9.24
C VAL A 204 5.32 -6.27 9.12
N ARG A 205 4.90 -5.68 10.25
CA ARG A 205 3.66 -4.94 10.44
C ARG A 205 3.93 -3.46 10.71
N THR A 206 2.99 -2.62 10.30
CA THR A 206 3.02 -1.17 10.54
C THR A 206 1.88 -0.78 11.46
N PHE A 207 2.21 -0.36 12.68
CA PHE A 207 1.25 0.18 13.63
C PHE A 207 1.42 1.70 13.74
N LEU A 208 0.31 2.43 13.67
CA LEU A 208 0.27 3.88 13.82
C LEU A 208 -0.49 4.21 15.09
N THR A 209 0.10 5.00 15.98
CA THR A 209 -0.55 5.55 17.17
C THR A 209 -0.74 7.04 16.96
N PHE A 210 -1.98 7.46 16.72
CA PHE A 210 -2.40 8.85 16.60
C PHE A 210 -2.69 9.41 17.99
N GLU A 211 -1.94 10.41 18.41
CA GLU A 211 -2.03 11.04 19.72
C GLU A 211 -2.68 12.42 19.61
N PHE A 212 -3.93 12.52 20.08
CA PHE A 212 -4.70 13.76 20.12
C PHE A 212 -4.73 14.33 21.55
N ASP A 213 -5.10 15.61 21.68
CA ASP A 213 -5.27 16.26 22.98
C ASP A 213 -6.25 15.53 23.91
N ASN A 214 -7.30 14.93 23.34
CA ASN A 214 -8.42 14.31 24.04
C ASN A 214 -8.35 12.76 24.08
N GLY A 215 -7.32 12.13 23.52
CA GLY A 215 -7.22 10.67 23.48
C GLY A 215 -6.19 10.18 22.47
N ALA A 216 -6.08 8.88 22.29
CA ALA A 216 -5.18 8.29 21.29
C ALA A 216 -5.80 7.05 20.66
N GLU A 217 -5.56 6.86 19.37
CA GLU A 217 -6.01 5.69 18.60
C GLU A 217 -4.82 4.99 17.98
N LYS A 218 -4.73 3.68 18.18
CA LYS A 218 -3.72 2.83 17.56
C LYS A 218 -4.36 1.88 16.57
N ILE A 219 -3.92 1.96 15.32
CA ILE A 219 -4.39 1.12 14.21
C ILE A 219 -3.22 0.39 13.54
N GLU A 220 -3.50 -0.71 12.86
CA GLU A 220 -2.59 -1.27 11.86
C GLU A 220 -2.96 -0.71 10.48
N SER A 221 -1.96 -0.34 9.69
CA SER A 221 -2.15 -0.06 8.26
C SER A 221 -1.45 -1.14 7.45
N VAL A 222 -2.16 -1.72 6.48
CA VAL A 222 -1.55 -2.64 5.52
C VAL A 222 -0.61 -1.93 4.56
N ILE A 223 -0.98 -0.73 4.12
CA ILE A 223 -0.18 0.09 3.23
C ILE A 223 0.24 1.36 3.96
N PHE A 224 1.54 1.59 4.04
CA PHE A 224 2.13 2.81 4.58
C PHE A 224 3.17 3.30 3.59
N ASN A 225 3.11 4.56 3.19
CA ASN A 225 4.06 5.18 2.27
C ASN A 225 4.60 6.47 2.90
N SER A 226 5.91 6.51 3.15
CA SER A 226 6.60 7.76 3.47
C SER A 226 6.70 8.59 2.20
N MET A 227 6.05 9.76 2.19
CA MET A 227 5.98 10.63 1.01
C MET A 227 7.14 11.63 1.00
N SER A 228 7.60 12.05 2.18
CA SER A 228 8.73 12.98 2.32
C SER A 228 9.38 12.84 3.71
N GLY A 229 10.46 13.58 3.95
CA GLY A 229 11.07 13.75 5.27
C GLY A 229 12.55 13.38 5.36
N PHE A 230 13.06 12.57 4.43
CA PHE A 230 14.47 12.14 4.38
C PHE A 230 15.23 12.62 3.13
N SER A 231 14.54 12.92 2.03
CA SER A 231 15.17 13.39 0.80
C SER A 231 15.99 14.66 1.01
N GLU A 232 17.22 14.63 0.51
CA GLU A 232 18.08 15.81 0.44
C GLU A 232 17.50 16.87 -0.51
N GLY A 233 17.57 18.14 -0.12
CA GLY A 233 17.20 19.28 -0.98
C GLY A 233 15.69 19.52 -1.14
N SER A 234 14.82 18.62 -0.65
CA SER A 234 13.39 18.90 -0.51
C SER A 234 13.17 19.90 0.63
N TYR A 235 12.33 20.91 0.37
CA TYR A 235 11.87 21.83 1.40
C TYR A 235 10.57 21.37 2.07
N ASP A 236 10.06 20.22 1.68
CA ASP A 236 8.75 19.73 2.08
C ASP A 236 8.78 19.29 3.54
N ASN A 237 7.64 19.48 4.20
CA ASN A 237 7.42 18.96 5.54
C ASN A 237 7.29 17.43 5.47
N PRO A 238 7.78 16.68 6.48
CA PRO A 238 7.58 15.24 6.56
C PRO A 238 6.10 14.88 6.38
N SER A 239 5.82 13.98 5.47
CA SER A 239 4.46 13.51 5.19
C SER A 239 4.46 12.02 4.89
N PHE A 240 3.31 11.41 5.14
CA PHE A 240 3.08 10.01 4.84
C PHE A 240 1.62 9.79 4.40
N GLN A 241 1.40 8.69 3.70
CA GLN A 241 0.10 8.21 3.29
C GLN A 241 -0.14 6.83 3.90
N ILE A 242 -1.36 6.59 4.34
CA ILE A 242 -1.83 5.25 4.68
C ILE A 242 -3.02 4.86 3.80
N ILE A 243 -3.05 3.58 3.41
CA ILE A 243 -4.20 2.97 2.75
C ILE A 243 -4.63 1.77 3.59
N THR A 244 -5.86 1.80 4.09
CA THR A 244 -6.38 0.77 5.00
C THR A 244 -7.86 0.48 4.74
N ALA A 245 -8.37 -0.61 5.34
CA ALA A 245 -9.79 -0.94 5.27
C ALA A 245 -10.62 0.17 5.93
N VAL A 246 -11.75 0.55 5.33
CA VAL A 246 -12.63 1.59 5.87
C VAL A 246 -13.26 1.10 7.18
N LEU A 247 -12.73 1.56 8.31
CA LEU A 247 -13.19 1.19 9.64
C LEU A 247 -13.50 2.44 10.48
N PRO A 248 -14.40 2.35 11.46
CA PRO A 248 -14.73 3.50 12.31
C PRO A 248 -13.61 3.78 13.31
N HIS A 249 -13.01 4.96 13.22
CA HIS A 249 -11.94 5.43 14.10
C HIS A 249 -12.31 6.83 14.61
N PRO A 250 -13.10 6.95 15.70
CA PRO A 250 -13.75 8.22 16.04
C PRO A 250 -12.84 9.44 16.21
N LEU A 251 -11.59 9.31 16.64
CA LEU A 251 -10.68 10.47 16.75
C LEU A 251 -10.10 10.84 15.38
N ILE A 252 -9.66 9.86 14.59
CA ILE A 252 -9.20 10.06 13.21
C ILE A 252 -10.33 10.62 12.32
N ASP A 253 -11.53 10.06 12.42
CA ASP A 253 -12.73 10.51 11.69
C ASP A 253 -13.09 11.96 12.02
N ASN A 254 -12.95 12.35 13.30
CA ASN A 254 -13.16 13.73 13.73
C ASN A 254 -12.07 14.67 13.17
N ALA A 255 -10.81 14.23 13.14
CA ALA A 255 -9.72 15.00 12.53
C ALA A 255 -9.96 15.21 11.02
N ILE A 256 -10.42 14.19 10.29
CA ILE A 256 -10.83 14.29 8.88
C ILE A 256 -11.98 15.30 8.72
N GLU A 257 -13.03 15.19 9.53
CA GLU A 257 -14.18 16.11 9.47
C GLU A 257 -13.78 17.56 9.81
N ASN A 258 -12.88 17.75 10.78
CA ASN A 258 -12.36 19.07 11.13
C ASN A 258 -11.54 19.66 9.96
N SER A 259 -10.70 18.84 9.33
CA SER A 259 -9.90 19.23 8.16
C SER A 259 -10.79 19.74 7.02
N GLN A 260 -11.86 19.01 6.70
CA GLN A 260 -12.85 19.44 5.71
C GLN A 260 -13.49 20.79 6.08
N LYS A 261 -13.90 20.97 7.34
CA LYS A 261 -14.57 22.20 7.79
C LYS A 261 -13.67 23.43 7.74
N VAL A 262 -12.38 23.27 7.99
CA VAL A 262 -11.43 24.39 8.01
C VAL A 262 -10.75 24.64 6.67
N SER A 263 -10.84 23.70 5.72
CA SER A 263 -10.26 23.86 4.38
C SER A 263 -10.73 25.17 3.73
N GLY A 264 -9.79 25.98 3.25
CA GLY A 264 -10.09 27.29 2.65
C GLY A 264 -10.53 28.42 3.60
N LEU A 265 -10.59 28.18 4.92
CA LEU A 265 -10.89 29.22 5.92
C LEU A 265 -9.60 29.85 6.47
N ALA A 266 -9.48 31.17 6.36
CA ALA A 266 -8.26 31.89 6.77
C ALA A 266 -8.06 32.04 8.30
N THR A 267 -9.07 31.71 9.11
CA THR A 267 -9.11 32.07 10.55
C THR A 267 -9.29 30.87 11.50
N THR A 268 -9.31 29.65 10.97
CA THR A 268 -9.49 28.41 11.74
C THR A 268 -8.33 27.48 11.46
N PHE A 269 -7.87 26.79 12.50
CA PHE A 269 -6.74 25.86 12.39
C PHE A 269 -7.25 24.43 12.33
N ASN A 270 -6.56 23.60 11.57
CA ASN A 270 -6.79 22.17 11.59
C ASN A 270 -6.46 21.61 12.99
N GLN A 271 -7.10 20.51 13.37
CA GLN A 271 -6.74 19.79 14.57
C GLN A 271 -5.36 19.16 14.36
N ASP A 272 -4.41 19.51 15.22
CA ASP A 272 -3.09 18.91 15.24
C ASP A 272 -3.06 17.66 16.13
N PHE A 273 -2.16 16.74 15.80
CA PHE A 273 -1.91 15.51 16.53
C PHE A 273 -0.49 15.01 16.25
N ASP A 274 0.05 14.16 17.12
CA ASP A 274 1.32 13.47 16.86
C ASP A 274 1.03 12.05 16.38
N VAL A 275 1.95 11.47 15.59
CA VAL A 275 1.81 10.09 15.10
C VAL A 275 3.10 9.31 15.31
N ASN A 276 3.03 8.28 16.16
CA ASN A 276 4.12 7.31 16.27
C ASN A 276 3.84 6.11 15.35
N VAL A 277 4.69 5.92 14.36
CA VAL A 277 4.67 4.78 13.42
C VAL A 277 5.72 3.76 13.82
N ASP A 278 5.29 2.57 14.19
CA ASP A 278 6.13 1.46 14.60
C ASP A 278 6.12 0.36 13.55
N PHE A 279 7.30 0.03 13.03
CA PHE A 279 7.53 -1.14 12.19
C PHE A 279 8.02 -2.28 13.07
N VAL A 280 7.25 -3.35 13.14
CA VAL A 280 7.48 -4.46 14.07
C VAL A 280 7.40 -5.78 13.34
N ASN A 281 8.15 -6.78 13.79
CA ASN A 281 7.91 -8.17 13.40
C ASN A 281 7.46 -8.98 14.63
N SER A 282 7.36 -10.31 14.48
CA SER A 282 6.98 -11.20 15.58
C SER A 282 7.91 -11.17 16.79
N GLU A 283 9.14 -10.66 16.64
CA GLU A 283 10.18 -10.69 17.68
C GLU A 283 10.37 -9.33 18.35
N GLU A 284 10.39 -8.24 17.59
CA GLU A 284 10.73 -6.91 18.09
C GLU A 284 10.32 -5.74 17.18
N LYS A 285 10.44 -4.52 17.74
CA LYS A 285 10.38 -3.27 16.98
C LYS A 285 11.66 -3.08 16.18
N LEU A 286 11.52 -3.06 14.86
CA LEU A 286 12.61 -2.93 13.89
C LEU A 286 13.02 -1.46 13.75
N ARG A 287 12.03 -0.58 13.61
CA ARG A 287 12.21 0.88 13.46
C ARG A 287 10.94 1.60 13.92
N GLY A 288 11.09 2.83 14.39
CA GLY A 288 9.97 3.74 14.61
C GLY A 288 10.19 5.10 13.96
N LEU A 289 9.10 5.80 13.67
CA LEU A 289 9.08 7.16 13.15
C LEU A 289 8.05 7.94 13.95
N ASN A 290 8.49 8.92 14.73
CA ASN A 290 7.61 9.80 15.49
C ASN A 290 7.39 11.11 14.74
N PHE A 291 6.23 11.28 14.13
CA PHE A 291 5.85 12.52 13.45
C PHE A 291 5.18 13.48 14.45
N GLU A 292 5.55 14.76 14.38
CA GLU A 292 5.13 15.78 15.34
C GLU A 292 4.34 16.91 14.65
N GLY A 293 3.27 17.36 15.29
CA GLY A 293 2.42 18.43 14.78
C GLY A 293 1.86 18.11 13.39
N CYS A 294 1.21 16.95 13.29
CA CYS A 294 0.57 16.45 12.09
C CYS A 294 -0.84 17.02 11.91
N ILE A 295 -1.26 17.11 10.65
CA ILE A 295 -2.60 17.44 10.22
C ILE A 295 -3.02 16.47 9.11
N ILE A 296 -4.33 16.23 8.97
CA ILE A 296 -4.84 15.54 7.77
C ILE A 296 -4.77 16.55 6.62
N ASP A 297 -4.01 16.20 5.58
CA ASP A 297 -3.88 16.97 4.35
C ASP A 297 -4.85 16.49 3.28
N GLY A 298 -5.13 15.18 3.25
CA GLY A 298 -6.00 14.58 2.25
C GLY A 298 -6.79 13.36 2.75
N TYR A 299 -7.98 13.16 2.18
CA TYR A 299 -8.82 12.00 2.46
C TYR A 299 -9.60 11.55 1.23
N SER A 300 -9.54 10.25 0.93
CA SER A 300 -10.35 9.64 -0.13
C SER A 300 -10.82 8.24 0.23
N ILE A 301 -11.92 7.81 -0.41
CA ILE A 301 -12.42 6.43 -0.33
C ILE A 301 -12.45 5.87 -1.74
N VAL A 302 -11.81 4.72 -1.92
CA VAL A 302 -11.67 4.07 -3.21
C VAL A 302 -11.94 2.58 -3.11
N THR A 303 -12.46 2.00 -4.20
CA THR A 303 -12.47 0.56 -4.38
C THR A 303 -11.31 0.15 -5.27
N LEU A 304 -10.38 -0.59 -4.70
CA LEU A 304 -9.28 -1.23 -5.42
C LEU A 304 -9.80 -2.48 -6.12
N ARG A 305 -9.29 -2.70 -7.33
CA ARG A 305 -9.59 -3.86 -8.19
C ARG A 305 -8.54 -3.98 -9.30
N ASP A 306 -8.46 -5.17 -9.87
CA ASP A 306 -7.71 -5.44 -11.08
C ASP A 306 -8.67 -5.79 -12.21
N LYS A 307 -8.71 -4.90 -13.21
CA LYS A 307 -9.47 -5.04 -14.46
C LYS A 307 -10.86 -5.69 -14.26
N GLU A 308 -11.12 -6.82 -14.92
CA GLU A 308 -12.37 -7.59 -14.86
C GLU A 308 -12.43 -8.62 -13.73
N GLU A 309 -11.35 -8.82 -12.99
CA GLU A 309 -11.18 -9.97 -12.09
C GLU A 309 -12.25 -10.01 -10.99
N GLY A 310 -12.58 -8.84 -10.43
CA GLY A 310 -13.66 -8.67 -9.46
C GLY A 310 -15.05 -9.01 -10.00
N TYR A 311 -15.28 -8.85 -11.31
CA TYR A 311 -16.57 -9.15 -11.94
C TYR A 311 -16.70 -10.61 -12.39
N THR A 312 -15.58 -11.22 -12.76
CA THR A 312 -15.52 -12.62 -13.22
C THR A 312 -15.40 -13.61 -12.06
N GLY A 313 -15.05 -13.13 -10.87
CA GLY A 313 -14.89 -13.94 -9.67
C GLY A 313 -13.51 -14.58 -9.54
N LYS A 314 -12.51 -14.17 -10.35
CA LYS A 314 -11.10 -14.54 -10.13
C LYS A 314 -10.63 -14.02 -8.78
N ARG A 315 -11.02 -12.77 -8.49
CA ARG A 315 -10.79 -12.01 -7.26
C ARG A 315 -12.06 -11.23 -6.93
N GLY A 316 -11.98 -10.36 -5.94
CA GLY A 316 -13.07 -9.48 -5.55
C GLY A 316 -12.68 -8.02 -5.64
N PHE A 317 -13.25 -7.22 -4.73
CA PHE A 317 -13.04 -5.79 -4.63
C PHE A 317 -12.57 -5.45 -3.21
N ALA A 318 -11.68 -4.47 -3.07
CA ALA A 318 -11.24 -3.99 -1.76
C ALA A 318 -11.62 -2.51 -1.58
N THR A 319 -12.61 -2.24 -0.73
CA THR A 319 -12.94 -0.86 -0.36
C THR A 319 -11.96 -0.37 0.70
N ALA A 320 -11.20 0.66 0.37
CA ALA A 320 -10.16 1.23 1.21
C ALA A 320 -10.34 2.74 1.39
N GLU A 321 -9.85 3.24 2.51
CA GLU A 321 -9.65 4.67 2.71
C GLU A 321 -8.17 5.02 2.56
N ILE A 322 -7.91 6.18 1.99
CA ILE A 322 -6.59 6.77 1.84
C ILE A 322 -6.56 8.02 2.70
N ILE A 323 -5.56 8.12 3.57
CA ILE A 323 -5.35 9.25 4.46
C ILE A 323 -3.95 9.80 4.21
N ASP A 324 -3.89 11.06 3.78
CA ASP A 324 -2.64 11.80 3.59
C ASP A 324 -2.42 12.70 4.80
N VAL A 325 -1.22 12.61 5.39
CA VAL A 325 -0.86 13.32 6.63
C VAL A 325 0.40 14.13 6.39
N GLU A 326 0.34 15.42 6.67
CA GLU A 326 1.48 16.34 6.66
C GLU A 326 1.86 16.72 8.09
N CYS A 327 3.15 16.72 8.44
CA CYS A 327 3.63 16.94 9.79
C CYS A 327 4.75 17.97 9.84
N SER A 328 4.77 18.79 10.90
CA SER A 328 5.82 19.80 11.11
C SER A 328 7.20 19.21 11.43
N GLY A 329 7.21 18.03 12.04
CA GLY A 329 8.40 17.36 12.54
C GLY A 329 8.36 15.86 12.30
N LEU A 330 9.55 15.27 12.36
CA LEU A 330 9.72 13.82 12.40
C LEU A 330 10.92 13.55 13.30
N ILE A 331 10.88 12.49 14.09
CA ILE A 331 11.97 12.05 14.95
C ILE A 331 12.07 10.53 14.79
N PRO A 332 13.10 10.01 14.12
CA PRO A 332 13.26 8.59 13.96
C PRO A 332 13.60 7.93 15.31
N ASP A 333 13.08 6.73 15.52
CA ASP A 333 13.38 5.88 16.66
C ASP A 333 14.13 4.62 16.19
N ASN A 334 15.39 4.55 16.56
CA ASN A 334 16.27 3.40 16.31
C ASN A 334 16.57 2.68 17.64
N PRO A 335 15.70 1.75 18.09
CA PRO A 335 15.77 1.16 19.42
C PRO A 335 17.05 0.34 19.66
N LYS A 336 17.55 -0.32 18.62
CA LYS A 336 18.76 -1.15 18.67
C LYS A 336 20.01 -0.30 18.77
N PHE A 337 20.10 0.78 18.00
CA PHE A 337 21.23 1.71 18.11
C PHE A 337 21.30 2.38 19.49
N LYS A 338 20.17 2.76 20.10
CA LYS A 338 20.13 3.28 21.48
C LYS A 338 20.67 2.30 22.53
N THR A 339 20.53 0.99 22.27
CA THR A 339 21.07 -0.06 23.15
C THR A 339 22.57 -0.27 22.93
N ILE A 340 23.00 -0.17 21.66
CA ILE A 340 24.39 -0.31 21.23
C ILE A 340 25.24 0.87 21.71
N SER A 341 24.80 2.11 21.51
CA SER A 341 25.53 3.34 21.91
C SER A 341 25.77 3.45 23.42
N LYS A 342 24.91 2.84 24.26
CA LYS A 342 25.11 2.78 25.72
C LYS A 342 26.19 1.78 26.16
N LYS A 343 26.57 0.83 25.30
CA LYS A 343 27.62 -0.16 25.54
C LYS A 343 28.81 0.20 24.65
N ASN A 344 29.69 1.09 25.12
CA ASN A 344 30.92 1.54 24.43
C ASN A 344 31.44 0.50 23.44
N TYR A 345 31.34 0.80 22.16
CA TYR A 345 31.57 -0.17 21.11
C TYR A 345 33.07 -0.36 20.80
N ASP A 346 33.45 -1.60 20.48
CA ASP A 346 34.75 -1.97 19.92
C ASP A 346 34.63 -2.02 18.39
N SER A 347 35.45 -1.26 17.66
CA SER A 347 35.48 -1.12 16.18
C SER A 347 35.44 -2.42 15.34
N SER A 348 35.45 -3.59 15.99
CA SER A 348 35.40 -4.91 15.38
C SER A 348 34.00 -5.54 15.27
N SER A 349 32.91 -4.82 15.49
CA SER A 349 31.58 -5.43 15.32
C SER A 349 31.17 -5.68 13.91
N ILE A 350 30.38 -6.75 13.79
CA ILE A 350 29.67 -7.10 12.58
C ILE A 350 28.23 -7.34 12.99
N THR A 351 27.33 -6.47 12.56
CA THR A 351 25.89 -6.75 12.55
C THR A 351 25.56 -7.43 11.23
N ARG A 352 24.79 -8.52 11.25
CA ARG A 352 24.33 -9.21 10.05
C ARG A 352 22.82 -9.33 10.06
N THR A 353 22.20 -8.85 9.00
CA THR A 353 20.77 -8.99 8.73
C THR A 353 20.62 -9.86 7.49
N SER A 354 19.90 -10.95 7.62
CA SER A 354 19.65 -11.90 6.54
C SER A 354 18.16 -12.10 6.44
N HIS A 355 17.66 -11.97 5.23
CA HIS A 355 16.27 -12.18 4.87
C HIS A 355 16.20 -13.37 3.92
N THR A 356 15.01 -13.98 3.78
CA THR A 356 14.81 -15.07 2.83
C THR A 356 13.86 -14.63 1.74
N TYR A 357 14.42 -14.17 0.62
CA TYR A 357 13.64 -13.72 -0.53
C TYR A 357 13.41 -14.84 -1.54
N ASN A 358 12.22 -14.83 -2.15
CA ASN A 358 11.91 -15.72 -3.27
C ASN A 358 12.54 -15.19 -4.57
N MET A 359 13.86 -15.38 -4.71
CA MET A 359 14.60 -14.91 -5.88
C MET A 359 14.36 -15.83 -7.07
N GLY A 360 13.86 -15.30 -8.19
CA GLY A 360 13.48 -16.09 -9.38
C GLY A 360 14.57 -17.03 -9.89
N THR A 361 15.64 -16.49 -10.49
CA THR A 361 16.81 -17.31 -10.87
C THR A 361 17.85 -17.41 -9.76
N GLY A 362 17.65 -16.74 -8.61
CA GLY A 362 18.53 -16.84 -7.45
C GLY A 362 19.55 -15.72 -7.17
N PRO A 363 19.86 -14.73 -8.04
CA PRO A 363 20.85 -13.71 -7.68
C PRO A 363 20.27 -12.64 -6.75
N HIS A 364 21.05 -12.22 -5.73
CA HIS A 364 20.74 -11.09 -4.84
C HIS A 364 21.99 -10.27 -4.51
N MET A 365 21.84 -9.15 -3.81
CA MET A 365 22.94 -8.28 -3.42
C MET A 365 23.22 -8.34 -1.92
N ILE A 366 24.46 -8.68 -1.56
CA ILE A 366 24.95 -8.53 -0.18
C ILE A 366 25.75 -7.23 -0.10
N ALA A 367 25.28 -6.29 0.73
CA ALA A 367 25.97 -5.04 1.03
C ALA A 367 26.75 -5.17 2.34
N THR A 368 28.01 -4.75 2.34
CA THR A 368 28.83 -4.57 3.54
C THR A 368 29.16 -3.09 3.67
N PHE A 369 28.59 -2.46 4.69
CA PHE A 369 28.83 -1.07 5.06
C PHE A 369 29.97 -1.01 6.09
N ASP A 370 30.96 -0.16 5.84
CA ASP A 370 32.12 0.04 6.71
C ASP A 370 32.04 1.42 7.36
N PHE A 371 31.46 1.48 8.57
CA PHE A 371 31.31 2.70 9.36
C PHE A 371 32.42 2.81 10.40
N ASP A 372 32.69 4.02 10.90
CA ASP A 372 33.64 4.24 12.01
C ASP A 372 33.25 3.44 13.28
N ALA A 373 31.95 3.22 13.48
CA ALA A 373 31.39 2.48 14.61
C ALA A 373 31.45 0.95 14.46
N GLY A 374 31.74 0.43 13.24
CA GLY A 374 31.76 -1.01 12.94
C GLY A 374 31.20 -1.33 11.56
N LYS A 375 31.07 -2.63 11.26
CA LYS A 375 30.55 -3.11 9.97
C LYS A 375 29.12 -3.61 10.09
N GLU A 376 28.33 -3.33 9.06
CA GLU A 376 26.97 -3.87 8.93
C GLU A 376 26.83 -4.59 7.59
N ILE A 377 26.36 -5.84 7.63
CA ILE A 377 26.18 -6.69 6.45
C ILE A 377 24.69 -6.95 6.28
N VAL A 378 24.13 -6.58 5.13
CA VAL A 378 22.69 -6.67 4.85
C VAL A 378 22.48 -7.30 3.47
N ASP A 379 21.49 -8.18 3.39
CA ASP A 379 21.04 -8.81 2.14
C ASP A 379 19.86 -8.01 1.54
N PHE A 380 19.94 -7.70 0.25
CA PHE A 380 18.95 -6.94 -0.50
C PHE A 380 18.51 -7.69 -1.77
N PRO A 381 17.20 -7.84 -1.99
CA PRO A 381 16.65 -8.48 -3.20
C PRO A 381 16.74 -7.56 -4.42
N GLU A 382 16.73 -6.24 -4.22
CA GLU A 382 16.68 -5.25 -5.27
C GLU A 382 17.88 -4.29 -5.21
N PHE A 383 18.43 -4.02 -6.39
CA PHE A 383 19.59 -3.16 -6.55
C PHE A 383 19.54 -2.41 -7.88
N TYR A 384 19.67 -1.10 -7.79
CA TYR A 384 19.74 -0.22 -8.95
C TYR A 384 21.06 0.55 -8.90
N GLN A 385 21.75 0.60 -10.04
CA GLN A 385 23.02 1.28 -10.18
C GLN A 385 22.90 2.42 -11.18
N GLY A 386 23.34 3.62 -10.78
CA GLY A 386 23.24 4.84 -11.57
C GLY A 386 24.58 5.56 -11.69
N ASN A 387 24.66 6.48 -12.66
CA ASN A 387 25.74 7.46 -12.79
C ASN A 387 27.18 6.93 -12.81
N LEU A 388 27.42 5.71 -13.32
CA LEU A 388 28.76 5.13 -13.37
C LEU A 388 29.67 5.68 -14.49
N ILE A 389 29.06 6.07 -15.62
CA ILE A 389 29.78 6.50 -16.83
C ILE A 389 29.62 8.01 -17.06
N SER A 390 28.60 8.62 -16.45
CA SER A 390 28.41 10.07 -16.51
C SER A 390 29.53 10.78 -15.73
N ARG A 391 29.71 12.09 -15.96
CA ARG A 391 30.65 12.93 -15.18
C ARG A 391 30.14 13.22 -13.75
N GLY A 392 29.14 12.48 -13.28
CA GLY A 392 28.55 12.63 -11.96
C GLY A 392 29.18 11.70 -10.94
N ASN A 393 28.80 11.88 -9.68
CA ASN A 393 29.10 10.93 -8.62
C ASN A 393 28.32 9.62 -8.86
N PRO A 394 28.96 8.44 -8.70
CA PRO A 394 28.26 7.17 -8.69
C PRO A 394 27.11 7.14 -7.69
N THR A 395 25.97 6.61 -8.11
CA THR A 395 24.80 6.44 -7.24
C THR A 395 24.32 5.01 -7.27
N PHE A 396 23.72 4.56 -6.18
CA PHE A 396 23.01 3.28 -6.16
C PHE A 396 21.86 3.30 -5.17
N GLN A 397 20.93 2.38 -5.36
CA GLN A 397 19.77 2.16 -4.50
C GLN A 397 19.73 0.69 -4.09
N LEU A 398 19.40 0.45 -2.83
CA LEU A 398 19.16 -0.86 -2.25
C LEU A 398 17.75 -0.87 -1.64
N THR A 399 16.92 -1.82 -2.05
CA THR A 399 15.55 -1.98 -1.55
C THR A 399 15.40 -3.37 -0.96
N GLY A 400 14.80 -3.49 0.24
CA GLY A 400 14.57 -4.76 0.93
C GLY A 400 13.48 -4.64 2.00
N VAL A 401 13.22 -5.74 2.70
CA VAL A 401 12.29 -5.74 3.86
C VAL A 401 12.99 -5.10 5.07
N PRO A 402 12.33 -4.24 5.87
CA PRO A 402 12.94 -3.68 7.06
C PRO A 402 13.48 -4.75 8.00
N GLY A 403 14.71 -4.56 8.45
CA GLY A 403 15.39 -5.46 9.36
C GLY A 403 16.13 -4.71 10.47
N VAL A 404 16.87 -5.45 11.28
CA VAL A 404 17.68 -4.89 12.37
C VAL A 404 18.98 -4.32 11.81
N THR A 405 18.92 -3.09 11.28
CA THR A 405 20.06 -2.39 10.64
C THR A 405 20.43 -1.11 11.43
N PRO A 406 20.89 -1.24 12.69
CA PRO A 406 21.10 -0.10 13.58
C PRO A 406 22.10 0.93 13.07
N LEU A 407 23.20 0.52 12.41
CA LEU A 407 24.22 1.48 11.95
C LEU A 407 23.75 2.21 10.70
N LEU A 408 23.17 1.49 9.73
CA LEU A 408 22.63 2.08 8.52
C LEU A 408 21.47 3.04 8.85
N ASN A 409 20.58 2.65 9.77
CA ASN A 409 19.50 3.54 10.22
C ASN A 409 20.02 4.78 10.96
N ASP A 410 21.12 4.67 11.74
CA ASP A 410 21.70 5.84 12.40
C ASP A 410 22.27 6.85 11.40
N VAL A 411 22.93 6.39 10.34
CA VAL A 411 23.41 7.27 9.26
C VAL A 411 22.25 7.95 8.52
N VAL A 412 21.16 7.23 8.27
CA VAL A 412 19.92 7.85 7.74
C VAL A 412 19.43 8.94 8.70
N ASP A 413 19.33 8.65 10.00
CA ASP A 413 18.81 9.59 10.99
C ASP A 413 19.74 10.82 11.17
N ASN A 414 21.05 10.62 11.09
CA ASN A 414 22.06 11.68 11.20
C ASN A 414 22.11 12.54 9.94
N SER A 415 21.95 11.96 8.74
CA SER A 415 21.86 12.73 7.48
C SER A 415 20.73 13.78 7.56
N ARG A 416 19.63 13.42 8.20
CA ARG A 416 18.49 14.31 8.46
C ARG A 416 18.77 15.37 9.53
N LYS A 417 19.44 15.02 10.63
CA LYS A 417 19.78 15.98 11.71
C LYS A 417 20.83 17.01 11.29
N THR A 418 21.82 16.58 10.50
CA THR A 418 22.98 17.39 10.11
C THR A 418 22.72 18.29 8.91
N GLY A 419 21.66 18.01 8.14
CA GLY A 419 21.29 18.78 6.96
C GLY A 419 20.38 19.97 7.27
N ALA A 420 20.97 21.16 7.44
CA ALA A 420 20.38 22.30 6.74
C ALA A 420 20.21 21.87 5.27
N LYS A 421 19.04 22.12 4.67
CA LYS A 421 18.62 21.74 3.30
C LYS A 421 19.62 22.23 2.22
N ILE A 422 20.81 21.64 2.17
CA ILE A 422 21.97 22.02 1.37
C ILE A 422 22.42 20.73 0.69
N THR A 423 22.49 20.76 -0.63
CA THR A 423 22.92 19.63 -1.43
C THR A 423 24.44 19.46 -1.41
N GLY A 424 24.90 18.21 -1.39
CA GLY A 424 26.30 17.86 -1.56
C GLY A 424 27.09 17.69 -0.26
N ILE A 425 28.39 17.45 -0.42
CA ILE A 425 29.28 17.06 0.68
C ILE A 425 29.74 18.30 1.45
N ASN A 426 29.54 18.28 2.77
CA ASN A 426 30.02 19.30 3.68
C ASN A 426 30.83 18.67 4.83
N PRO A 427 31.56 19.46 5.64
CA PRO A 427 32.43 18.92 6.71
C PRO A 427 31.71 18.16 7.82
N LEU A 428 30.38 18.26 7.91
CA LEU A 428 29.54 17.55 8.87
C LEU A 428 28.92 16.28 8.28
N THR A 429 29.10 16.03 6.98
CA THR A 429 28.60 14.82 6.32
C THR A 429 29.45 13.62 6.74
N GLU A 430 28.82 12.65 7.38
CA GLU A 430 29.43 11.34 7.64
C GLU A 430 29.56 10.57 6.32
N LEU A 431 30.78 10.13 6.00
CA LEU A 431 31.10 9.37 4.80
C LEU A 431 31.58 7.98 5.20
N PHE A 432 31.18 6.95 4.46
CA PHE A 432 31.50 5.56 4.73
C PHE A 432 31.75 4.79 3.44
N ASP A 433 32.46 3.67 3.53
CA ASP A 433 32.72 2.82 2.36
C ASP A 433 31.69 1.69 2.28
N VAL A 434 31.37 1.26 1.05
CA VAL A 434 30.38 0.21 0.79
C VAL A 434 30.94 -0.80 -0.20
N ASN A 435 31.01 -2.07 0.22
CA ASN A 435 31.26 -3.19 -0.68
C ASN A 435 29.93 -3.88 -1.02
N LEU A 436 29.57 -3.92 -2.30
CA LEU A 436 28.40 -4.63 -2.80
C LEU A 436 28.84 -5.90 -3.52
N SER A 437 28.26 -7.05 -3.15
CA SER A 437 28.55 -8.34 -3.77
C SER A 437 27.28 -8.95 -4.36
N LEU A 438 27.29 -9.15 -5.68
CA LEU A 438 26.26 -9.88 -6.40
C LEU A 438 26.51 -11.37 -6.22
N VAL A 439 25.60 -12.05 -5.53
CA VAL A 439 25.75 -13.45 -5.14
C VAL A 439 24.70 -14.30 -5.84
N TYR A 440 25.10 -15.49 -6.26
CA TYR A 440 24.21 -16.55 -6.74
C TYR A 440 24.42 -17.79 -5.85
N GLY A 441 23.47 -18.08 -4.96
CA GLY A 441 23.63 -19.13 -3.96
C GLY A 441 24.76 -18.80 -2.98
N ILE A 442 25.90 -19.50 -3.07
CA ILE A 442 27.09 -19.23 -2.24
C ILE A 442 28.24 -18.55 -3.00
N GLU A 443 28.08 -18.37 -4.31
CA GLU A 443 29.13 -17.86 -5.18
C GLU A 443 28.96 -16.37 -5.43
N THR A 444 30.00 -15.58 -5.14
CA THR A 444 30.06 -14.18 -5.54
C THR A 444 30.43 -14.09 -7.01
N ILE A 445 29.50 -13.59 -7.83
CA ILE A 445 29.66 -13.46 -9.27
C ILE A 445 30.41 -12.18 -9.62
N ARG A 446 30.12 -11.10 -8.89
CA ARG A 446 30.71 -9.78 -9.10
C ARG A 446 30.67 -8.97 -7.81
N SER A 447 31.67 -8.11 -7.60
CA SER A 447 31.65 -7.15 -6.49
C SER A 447 31.96 -5.74 -6.96
N PHE A 448 31.54 -4.76 -6.16
CA PHE A 448 31.68 -3.34 -6.42
C PHE A 448 32.11 -2.65 -5.13
N ASP A 449 33.22 -1.92 -5.18
CA ASP A 449 33.67 -1.08 -4.08
C ASP A 449 33.26 0.37 -4.35
N TYR A 450 32.49 0.93 -3.44
CA TYR A 450 32.17 2.35 -3.43
C TYR A 450 32.85 3.03 -2.25
N ASN A 451 33.45 4.18 -2.51
CA ASN A 451 34.23 4.89 -1.51
C ASN A 451 33.60 6.24 -1.18
N ASN A 452 33.68 6.63 0.09
CA ASN A 452 33.18 7.90 0.61
C ASN A 452 31.70 8.15 0.20
N CYS A 453 30.85 7.18 0.53
CA CYS A 453 29.42 7.22 0.30
C CYS A 453 28.67 7.99 1.38
N ARG A 454 27.50 8.51 1.02
CA ARG A 454 26.51 9.10 1.92
C ARG A 454 25.11 8.66 1.52
N VAL A 455 24.18 8.71 2.46
CA VAL A 455 22.75 8.58 2.20
C VAL A 455 22.22 9.92 1.69
N ILE A 456 21.46 9.90 0.60
CA ILE A 456 20.81 11.09 0.02
C ILE A 456 19.28 11.06 0.13
N ASP A 457 18.71 9.87 0.31
CA ASP A 457 17.28 9.67 0.52
C ASP A 457 17.02 8.33 1.21
N TYR A 458 15.86 8.24 1.87
CA TYR A 458 15.37 7.05 2.51
C TYR A 458 13.85 7.01 2.46
N VAL A 459 13.31 5.94 1.86
CA VAL A 459 11.87 5.76 1.69
C VAL A 459 11.45 4.47 2.39
N ILE A 460 10.33 4.51 3.11
CA ILE A 460 9.64 3.31 3.58
C ILE A 460 8.29 3.29 2.92
N LYS A 461 7.95 2.21 2.23
CA LYS A 461 6.67 2.03 1.56
C LYS A 461 6.20 0.59 1.60
N THR A 462 4.90 0.38 1.51
CA THR A 462 4.37 -0.97 1.29
C THR A 462 4.24 -1.19 -0.21
N GLU A 463 4.92 -2.21 -0.74
CA GLU A 463 4.69 -2.71 -2.08
C GLU A 463 3.39 -3.52 -2.12
N HIS A 464 2.54 -3.20 -3.09
CA HIS A 464 1.26 -3.85 -3.29
C HIS A 464 0.83 -3.80 -4.76
N ASP A 465 -0.06 -4.69 -5.15
CA ASP A 465 -0.70 -4.74 -6.46
C ASP A 465 -2.21 -4.64 -6.26
N ALA A 466 -2.73 -3.41 -6.38
CA ALA A 466 -4.16 -3.08 -6.22
C ALA A 466 -4.87 -3.86 -5.07
N GLU A 467 -5.97 -4.53 -5.38
CA GLU A 467 -6.69 -5.45 -4.50
C GLU A 467 -6.01 -6.82 -4.37
N GLU A 468 -5.19 -7.23 -5.34
CA GLU A 468 -4.50 -8.51 -5.35
C GLU A 468 -3.75 -8.78 -4.04
N SER A 469 -3.10 -7.75 -3.52
CA SER A 469 -2.35 -7.82 -2.26
C SER A 469 -3.23 -8.12 -1.05
N PHE A 470 -4.52 -7.79 -1.07
CA PHE A 470 -5.44 -8.16 0.01
C PHE A 470 -5.71 -9.67 0.05
N TYR A 471 -5.48 -10.37 -1.06
CA TYR A 471 -5.62 -11.83 -1.17
C TYR A 471 -4.28 -12.57 -1.04
N ASN A 472 -3.19 -12.00 -1.59
CA ASN A 472 -1.89 -12.65 -1.70
C ASN A 472 -0.86 -12.18 -0.66
N GLY A 473 -1.09 -11.01 -0.06
CA GLY A 473 -0.22 -10.38 0.92
C GLY A 473 0.47 -9.11 0.44
N PHE A 474 1.11 -8.44 1.39
CA PHE A 474 1.79 -7.15 1.22
C PHE A 474 3.27 -7.27 1.61
N ALA A 475 4.12 -6.37 1.11
CA ALA A 475 5.52 -6.30 1.53
C ALA A 475 5.90 -4.88 1.94
N LEU A 476 6.15 -4.66 3.22
CA LEU A 476 6.80 -3.42 3.66
C LEU A 476 8.26 -3.45 3.21
N THR A 477 8.69 -2.40 2.52
CA THR A 477 10.06 -2.23 2.06
C THR A 477 10.68 -0.94 2.58
N ASN A 478 12.00 -0.95 2.71
CA ASN A 478 12.81 0.23 2.87
C ASN A 478 13.77 0.38 1.69
N GLU A 479 13.87 1.61 1.18
CA GLU A 479 14.73 1.98 0.06
C GLU A 479 15.80 2.94 0.58
N TYR A 480 17.06 2.59 0.36
CA TYR A 480 18.20 3.42 0.71
C TYR A 480 18.85 3.95 -0.56
N HIS A 481 19.00 5.27 -0.66
CA HIS A 481 19.58 5.94 -1.82
C HIS A 481 20.94 6.51 -1.44
N PHE A 482 21.96 6.19 -2.23
CA PHE A 482 23.34 6.56 -1.94
C PHE A 482 23.98 7.33 -3.07
N GLU A 483 24.87 8.25 -2.69
CA GLU A 483 25.81 8.93 -3.57
C GLU A 483 27.24 8.75 -3.02
N CYS A 484 28.19 8.43 -3.90
CA CYS A 484 29.57 8.17 -3.50
C CYS A 484 30.57 8.96 -4.35
N GLN A 485 31.76 9.25 -3.81
CA GLN A 485 32.81 9.94 -4.57
C GLN A 485 33.62 8.99 -5.46
N GLY A 486 33.66 7.70 -5.13
CA GLY A 486 34.46 6.71 -5.83
C GLY A 486 33.70 5.43 -6.13
N TYR A 487 34.07 4.76 -7.22
CA TYR A 487 33.56 3.46 -7.64
C TYR A 487 34.66 2.64 -8.30
N HIS A 488 34.84 1.40 -7.87
CA HIS A 488 35.78 0.43 -8.43
C HIS A 488 35.09 -0.94 -8.59
N PRO A 489 34.87 -1.43 -9.83
CA PRO A 489 34.39 -2.80 -10.01
C PRO A 489 35.50 -3.79 -9.68
N VAL A 490 35.17 -4.85 -8.93
CA VAL A 490 36.09 -5.94 -8.60
C VAL A 490 35.80 -7.13 -9.51
N ASN A 491 36.83 -7.62 -10.20
CA ASN A 491 36.69 -8.77 -11.09
C ASN A 491 36.67 -10.08 -10.30
N SER A 492 35.86 -11.05 -10.74
CA SER A 492 35.78 -12.39 -10.14
C SER A 492 37.11 -13.16 -10.14
N SER A 493 38.00 -12.86 -11.10
CA SER A 493 39.36 -13.40 -11.15
C SER A 493 40.26 -12.93 -10.01
N ASP A 494 39.95 -11.79 -9.40
CA ASP A 494 40.70 -11.22 -8.28
C ASP A 494 40.15 -11.69 -6.91
N LEU A 495 38.92 -12.21 -6.88
CA LEU A 495 38.26 -12.78 -5.70
C LEU A 495 38.64 -14.25 -5.42
N SER A 496 39.31 -14.91 -6.37
CA SER A 496 39.83 -16.27 -6.15
C SER A 496 41.00 -16.23 -5.16
N PRO A 497 41.02 -17.04 -4.07
CA PRO A 497 42.22 -17.17 -3.26
C PRO A 497 43.34 -17.62 -4.21
N LYS A 498 44.43 -16.83 -4.27
CA LYS A 498 45.64 -17.19 -5.03
C LYS A 498 45.87 -18.68 -4.79
N GLN A 499 45.63 -19.51 -5.81
CA GLN A 499 45.90 -20.93 -5.70
C GLN A 499 47.30 -21.04 -5.12
N SER A 500 47.42 -21.61 -3.92
CA SER A 500 48.73 -21.86 -3.35
C SER A 500 49.47 -22.62 -4.43
N LYS A 501 50.56 -22.06 -4.98
CA LYS A 501 51.34 -22.76 -6.00
C LYS A 501 51.57 -24.14 -5.43
N ALA A 502 51.01 -25.17 -6.06
CA ALA A 502 51.32 -26.54 -5.69
C ALA A 502 52.84 -26.60 -5.62
N LYS A 503 53.40 -27.08 -4.50
CA LYS A 503 54.84 -27.32 -4.38
C LYS A 503 55.19 -28.44 -5.37
N SER A 504 55.31 -28.10 -6.64
CA SER A 504 55.85 -28.99 -7.65
C SER A 504 57.32 -29.16 -7.31
N GLU A 505 57.72 -30.41 -7.10
CA GLU A 505 59.13 -30.78 -6.96
C GLU A 505 59.91 -30.20 -8.15
N SER A 506 61.04 -29.54 -7.89
CA SER A 506 61.80 -28.95 -8.99
C SER A 506 62.27 -30.07 -9.92
N SER A 507 62.39 -29.78 -11.22
CA SER A 507 62.89 -30.75 -12.20
C SER A 507 64.29 -31.27 -11.90
N ILE A 508 65.03 -30.61 -11.01
CA ILE A 508 66.34 -31.05 -10.50
C ILE A 508 66.15 -32.11 -9.41
N ASP A 509 65.25 -31.86 -8.46
CA ASP A 509 64.96 -32.78 -7.35
C ASP A 509 64.32 -34.09 -7.85
N TYR A 510 63.43 -33.99 -8.85
CA TYR A 510 62.86 -35.15 -9.52
C TYR A 510 63.92 -36.02 -10.23
N LYS A 511 64.89 -35.40 -10.90
CA LYS A 511 66.02 -36.10 -11.54
C LYS A 511 66.96 -36.74 -10.52
N ALA A 512 67.19 -36.09 -9.38
CA ALA A 512 68.00 -36.64 -8.30
C ALA A 512 67.34 -37.87 -7.66
N LYS A 513 66.03 -37.80 -7.40
CA LYS A 513 65.25 -38.95 -6.92
C LYS A 513 65.26 -40.11 -7.88
N GLN A 514 65.06 -39.86 -9.18
CA GLN A 514 65.17 -40.92 -10.18
C GLN A 514 66.55 -41.56 -10.14
N LYS A 515 67.66 -40.81 -10.07
CA LYS A 515 69.00 -41.44 -9.99
C LYS A 515 69.22 -42.28 -8.73
N SER A 516 68.53 -41.96 -7.63
CA SER A 516 68.65 -42.71 -6.36
C SER A 516 67.79 -43.97 -6.28
N SER A 517 66.81 -44.14 -7.19
CA SER A 517 65.87 -45.28 -7.16
C SER A 517 66.23 -46.42 -8.12
N TRP A 518 67.41 -46.38 -8.76
CA TRP A 518 67.81 -47.39 -9.74
C TRP A 518 68.65 -48.45 -9.03
N ASP A 519 68.17 -49.70 -9.10
CA ASP A 519 68.83 -50.89 -8.56
C ASP A 519 70.29 -50.97 -9.07
N PRO A 520 71.29 -51.33 -8.25
CA PRO A 520 72.70 -51.44 -8.65
C PRO A 520 72.98 -52.33 -9.88
N ASN A 521 71.98 -53.09 -10.36
CA ASN A 521 72.07 -53.91 -11.56
C ASN A 521 71.63 -53.21 -12.87
N PHE A 522 71.24 -51.93 -12.85
CA PHE A 522 70.84 -51.23 -14.08
C PHE A 522 72.07 -50.84 -14.92
N ARG A 523 72.51 -51.73 -15.82
CA ARG A 523 73.59 -51.46 -16.78
C ARG A 523 73.03 -50.81 -18.05
N TYR A 524 73.56 -49.65 -18.40
CA TYR A 524 73.42 -49.07 -19.74
C TYR A 524 74.02 -50.06 -20.76
N SER A 525 73.19 -50.63 -21.63
CA SER A 525 73.67 -51.23 -22.87
C SER A 525 74.20 -50.10 -23.75
N LYS A 526 75.49 -50.17 -24.09
CA LYS A 526 76.04 -49.42 -25.22
C LYS A 526 75.84 -50.29 -26.45
N ASP A 527 74.98 -49.83 -27.35
CA ASP A 527 75.22 -49.78 -28.79
C ASP A 527 74.52 -48.54 -29.35
#